data_AF-A0A1F7PMJ9-F1
#
_entry.id   AF-A0A1F7PMJ9-F1
#
_cell.length_a   1.000
_cell.length_b   1.000
_cell.length_c   1.000
_cell.angle_alpha   90.00
_cell.angle_beta   90.00
_cell.angle_gamma   90.00
#
_symmetry.space_group_name_H-M   'P 1'
#
loop_
_entity.id
_entity.type
_entity.pdbx_description
1 polymer ?
#
loop_
_entity_poly.entity_id
_entity_poly.type
_entity_poly.pdbx_seq_one_letter_code
_entity_poly.pdbx_strand_id
1 'polypeptide(L)'
;MAGKAVLGLLISGALALVLLISGTRSPDAAPERAPGKSLSAARFFMLLPEGRVEMTDAWARRVYRWDGRRWIEEQAARTPSAEPATP
;
A
#
# COMPACT_ATOMS: atom_id res chain seq x y z
N MET A 1 -38.27 -5.91 37.57
CA MET A 1 -36.81 -5.63 37.51
C MET A 1 -35.98 -6.75 36.88
N ALA A 2 -36.39 -8.02 36.96
CA ALA A 2 -35.65 -9.17 36.42
C ALA A 2 -35.37 -9.12 34.90
N GLY A 3 -36.32 -8.64 34.07
CA GLY A 3 -36.14 -8.61 32.61
C GLY A 3 -34.98 -7.74 32.12
N LYS A 4 -34.71 -6.61 32.79
CA LYS A 4 -33.58 -5.72 32.44
C LYS A 4 -32.24 -6.35 32.83
N ALA A 5 -32.20 -7.11 33.93
CA ALA A 5 -31.01 -7.83 34.37
C ALA A 5 -30.67 -9.00 33.43
N VAL A 6 -31.69 -9.76 33.01
CA VAL A 6 -31.52 -10.86 32.03
C VAL A 6 -31.03 -10.31 30.69
N LEU A 7 -31.60 -9.21 30.21
CA LEU A 7 -31.17 -8.57 28.96
C LEU A 7 -29.71 -8.09 29.04
N GLY A 8 -29.29 -7.49 30.15
CA GLY A 8 -27.91 -7.08 30.35
C GLY A 8 -26.93 -8.25 30.35
N LEU A 9 -27.32 -9.38 30.94
CA LEU A 9 -26.49 -10.58 31.00
C LEU A 9 -26.32 -11.23 29.62
N LEU A 10 -27.38 -11.24 28.80
CA LEU A 10 -27.32 -11.70 27.42
C LEU A 10 -26.40 -10.85 26.54
N ILE A 11 -26.48 -9.52 26.67
CA ILE A 11 -25.62 -8.60 25.92
C ILE A 11 -24.15 -8.79 26.32
N SER A 12 -23.88 -8.90 27.62
CA SER A 12 -22.52 -9.12 28.12
C SER A 12 -21.95 -10.46 27.64
N GLY A 13 -22.76 -11.52 27.66
CA GLY A 13 -22.36 -12.84 27.14
C GLY A 13 -22.08 -12.83 25.64
N ALA A 14 -22.92 -12.15 24.85
CA ALA A 14 -22.70 -12.01 23.41
C ALA A 14 -21.42 -11.21 23.11
N LEU A 15 -21.17 -10.14 23.85
CA LEU A 15 -19.95 -9.33 23.70
C LEU A 15 -18.70 -10.13 24.06
N ALA A 16 -18.74 -10.89 25.17
CA ALA A 16 -17.65 -11.76 25.59
C ALA A 16 -17.36 -12.83 24.53
N LEU A 17 -18.39 -13.43 23.93
CA LEU A 17 -18.24 -14.42 22.86
C LEU A 17 -17.60 -13.81 21.60
N VAL A 18 -18.03 -12.62 21.18
CA VAL A 18 -17.43 -11.90 20.05
C VAL A 18 -15.95 -11.61 20.29
N LEU A 19 -15.59 -11.15 21.49
CA LEU A 19 -14.21 -10.87 21.85
C LEU A 19 -13.35 -12.15 21.88
N LEU A 20 -13.93 -13.28 22.31
CA LEU A 20 -13.25 -14.58 22.34
C LEU A 20 -12.97 -15.12 20.93
N ILE A 21 -13.96 -15.01 20.02
CA ILE A 21 -13.86 -15.49 18.64
C ILE A 21 -12.95 -14.58 17.80
N SER A 22 -13.03 -13.26 18.00
CA SER A 22 -12.27 -12.31 17.19
C SER A 22 -10.76 -12.40 17.41
N GLY A 23 -10.33 -13.06 18.50
CA GLY A 23 -8.93 -13.24 18.86
C GLY A 23 -8.26 -11.91 19.16
N THR A 24 -7.66 -11.78 20.34
CA THR A 24 -6.71 -10.70 20.59
C THR A 24 -5.44 -10.98 19.80
N ARG A 25 -5.48 -10.82 18.47
CA ARG A 25 -4.27 -10.81 17.64
C ARG A 25 -3.44 -9.65 18.14
N SER A 26 -2.40 -9.98 18.90
CA SER A 26 -1.38 -9.02 19.27
C SER A 26 -0.87 -8.38 17.97
N PRO A 27 -0.80 -7.04 17.87
CA PRO A 27 -0.26 -6.36 16.69
C PRO A 27 1.22 -6.69 16.44
N ASP A 28 1.87 -7.38 17.39
CA ASP A 28 3.29 -7.76 17.35
C ASP A 28 3.59 -9.07 16.60
N ALA A 29 2.59 -9.73 16.03
CA ALA A 29 2.86 -10.74 14.99
C ALA A 29 3.33 -10.01 13.73
N ALA A 30 4.61 -9.61 13.71
CA ALA A 30 5.25 -9.07 12.51
C ALA A 30 4.91 -10.00 11.35
N PRO A 31 4.24 -9.52 10.29
CA PRO A 31 3.89 -10.38 9.17
C PRO A 31 5.20 -11.00 8.67
N GLU A 32 5.22 -12.32 8.53
CA GLU A 32 6.31 -13.04 7.89
C GLU A 32 6.60 -12.30 6.59
N ARG A 33 7.80 -11.69 6.51
CA ARG A 33 8.15 -10.78 5.43
C ARG A 33 8.24 -11.64 4.17
N ALA A 34 7.16 -11.66 3.39
CA ALA A 34 7.09 -12.40 2.15
C ALA A 34 8.36 -12.13 1.33
N PRO A 35 8.97 -13.15 0.69
CA PRO A 35 10.20 -12.98 -0.06
C PRO A 35 10.04 -11.78 -0.97
N GLY A 36 10.89 -10.77 -0.73
CA GLY A 36 10.69 -9.41 -1.23
C GLY A 36 10.47 -9.43 -2.73
N LYS A 37 9.25 -9.10 -3.16
CA LYS A 37 8.92 -8.92 -4.56
C LYS A 37 9.93 -7.91 -5.12
N SER A 38 10.78 -8.36 -6.05
CA SER A 38 11.89 -7.55 -6.56
C SER A 38 11.39 -6.17 -6.98
N LEU A 39 11.90 -5.13 -6.32
CA LEU A 39 11.58 -3.74 -6.64
C LEU A 39 12.08 -3.34 -8.03
N SER A 40 12.90 -4.18 -8.69
CA SER A 40 13.34 -3.94 -10.07
C SER A 40 12.18 -3.91 -11.08
N ALA A 41 11.05 -4.53 -10.75
CA ALA A 41 9.83 -4.49 -11.57
C ALA A 41 8.79 -3.49 -11.04
N ALA A 42 9.05 -2.83 -9.90
CA ALA A 42 8.11 -1.86 -9.34
C ALA A 42 8.10 -0.61 -10.22
N ARG A 43 6.90 -0.22 -10.65
CA ARG A 43 6.64 1.05 -11.31
C ARG A 43 5.83 1.91 -10.35
N PHE A 44 6.33 3.11 -10.12
CA PHE A 44 5.66 4.11 -9.31
C PHE A 44 5.04 5.14 -10.23
N PHE A 45 3.80 5.52 -9.92
CA PHE A 45 3.05 6.50 -10.69
C PHE A 45 2.72 7.68 -9.77
N MET A 46 3.02 8.90 -10.21
CA MET A 46 2.66 10.12 -9.49
C MET A 46 1.88 11.05 -10.42
N LEU A 47 0.72 11.49 -9.94
CA LEU A 47 -0.06 12.53 -10.61
C LEU A 47 0.61 13.88 -10.37
N LEU A 48 0.96 14.55 -11.45
CA LEU A 48 1.49 15.90 -11.47
C LEU A 48 0.37 16.89 -11.82
N PRO A 49 0.53 18.18 -11.49
CA PRO A 49 -0.39 19.22 -11.96
C PRO A 49 -0.54 19.21 -13.49
N GLU A 50 -1.67 19.74 -13.95
CA GLU A 50 -2.03 19.86 -15.38
C GLU A 50 -2.22 18.52 -16.11
N GLY A 51 -2.69 17.50 -15.39
CA GLY A 51 -3.02 16.20 -15.98
C GLY A 51 -1.81 15.40 -16.45
N ARG A 52 -0.63 15.69 -15.90
CA ARG A 52 0.60 14.95 -16.19
C ARG A 52 0.75 13.77 -15.24
N VAL A 53 1.41 12.73 -15.72
CA VAL A 53 1.70 11.52 -14.97
C VAL A 53 3.20 11.24 -15.04
N GLU A 54 3.83 11.19 -13.89
CA GLU A 54 5.19 10.68 -13.77
C GLU A 54 5.16 9.18 -13.56
N MET A 55 5.94 8.45 -14.35
CA MET A 55 6.22 7.04 -14.17
C MET A 55 7.71 6.87 -13.85
N THR A 56 7.99 6.29 -12.69
CA THR A 56 9.35 5.96 -12.27
C THR A 56 9.48 4.46 -12.16
N ASP A 57 10.43 3.89 -12.91
CA ASP A 57 10.85 2.50 -12.80
C ASP A 57 12.27 2.41 -12.23
N ALA A 58 12.84 1.21 -12.18
CA ALA A 58 14.17 0.97 -11.61
C ALA A 58 15.31 1.71 -12.33
N TRP A 59 15.09 2.20 -13.55
CA TRP A 59 16.15 2.72 -14.42
C TRP A 59 15.85 4.11 -14.98
N ALA A 60 14.59 4.54 -14.97
CA ALA A 60 14.18 5.79 -15.55
C ALA A 60 12.99 6.43 -14.85
N ARG A 61 12.99 7.76 -14.88
CA ARG A 61 11.86 8.63 -14.58
C ARG A 61 11.35 9.22 -15.88
N ARG A 62 10.06 9.08 -16.15
CA ARG A 62 9.40 9.57 -17.37
C ARG A 62 8.15 10.37 -17.02
N VAL A 63 7.89 11.45 -17.73
CA VAL A 63 6.68 12.28 -17.55
C VAL A 63 5.83 12.20 -18.81
N TYR A 64 4.56 11.88 -18.64
CA TYR A 64 3.58 11.76 -19.70
C TYR A 64 2.46 12.79 -19.55
N ARG A 65 1.90 13.24 -20.66
CA ARG A 65 0.67 14.04 -20.71
C ARG A 65 -0.33 13.41 -21.68
N TRP A 66 -1.60 13.37 -21.31
CA TRP A 66 -2.67 12.94 -22.21
C TRP A 66 -3.05 14.08 -23.16
N ASP A 67 -3.07 13.83 -24.47
CA ASP A 67 -3.46 14.82 -25.49
C ASP A 67 -4.94 14.72 -25.93
N GLY A 68 -5.72 13.82 -25.32
CA GLY A 68 -7.08 13.49 -25.73
C GLY A 68 -7.20 12.21 -26.56
N ARG A 69 -6.10 11.71 -27.15
CA ARG A 69 -6.06 10.51 -28.00
C ARG A 69 -4.98 9.51 -27.58
N ARG A 70 -3.84 9.99 -27.10
CA ARG A 70 -2.69 9.18 -26.68
C ARG A 70 -1.89 9.87 -25.56
N TRP A 71 -1.09 9.06 -24.87
CA TRP A 71 -0.09 9.56 -23.93
C TRP A 71 1.15 10.02 -24.70
N ILE A 72 1.56 11.26 -24.45
CA ILE A 72 2.77 11.85 -25.02
C ILE A 72 3.84 11.89 -23.92
N GLU A 73 5.01 11.30 -24.19
CA GLU A 73 6.18 11.44 -23.32
C GLU A 73 6.75 12.85 -23.49
N GLU A 74 6.74 13.64 -22.42
CA GLU A 74 7.28 15.01 -22.41
C GLU A 74 8.73 15.04 -21.94
N GLN A 75 9.09 14.17 -20.99
CA GLN A 75 10.42 14.14 -20.37
C GLN A 75 10.83 12.72 -20.04
N ALA A 76 12.12 12.42 -20.21
CA ALA A 76 12.74 11.18 -19.77
C ALA A 76 14.12 11.45 -19.18
N ALA A 77 14.35 10.94 -17.97
CA ALA A 77 15.64 10.95 -17.30
C ALA A 77 16.00 9.53 -16.91
N ARG A 78 17.19 9.06 -17.31
CA ARG A 78 17.72 7.79 -16.79
C ARG A 78 18.36 8.04 -15.44
N THR A 79 18.09 7.13 -14.50
CA THR A 79 18.89 7.04 -13.29
C THR A 79 20.25 6.50 -13.69
N PRO A 80 21.37 7.21 -13.43
CA PRO A 80 22.69 6.64 -13.69
C PRO A 80 22.82 5.35 -12.88
N SER A 81 23.25 4.27 -13.53
CA SER A 81 23.70 3.11 -12.76
C SER A 81 24.82 3.60 -11.86
N ALA A 82 24.77 3.28 -10.56
CA ALA A 82 25.91 3.51 -9.69
C ALA A 82 27.10 2.75 -10.31
N GLU A 83 27.98 3.47 -11.01
CA GLU A 83 29.21 2.92 -11.52
C GLU A 83 30.02 2.52 -10.27
N PRO A 84 30.35 1.23 -10.08
CA PRO A 84 31.13 0.84 -8.94
C PRO A 84 32.47 1.57 -9.05
N ALA A 85 32.77 2.43 -8.08
CA ALA A 85 34.06 3.10 -8.00
C ALA A 85 35.15 2.02 -7.95
N THR A 86 35.84 1.83 -9.07
CA THR A 86 37.02 0.97 -9.14
C THR A 86 38.11 1.57 -8.23
N PRO A 87 38.73 0.78 -7.34
CA PRO A 87 39.83 1.25 -6.49
C PRO A 87 41.09 1.59 -7.29
#